data_AF-A0A958M8B1-F1
#
_entry.id   AF-A0A958M8B1-F1
#
_cell.length_a   1.000
_cell.length_b   1.000
_cell.length_c   1.000
_cell.angle_alpha   90.00
_cell.angle_beta   90.00
_cell.angle_gamma   90.00
#
_symmetry.space_group_name_H-M   'P 1'
#
loop_
_entity.id
_entity.type
_entity.pdbx_description
1 polymer ?
#
loop_
_entity_poly.entity_id
_entity_poly.type
_entity_poly.pdbx_seq_one_letter_code
_entity_poly.pdbx_strand_id
1 'polypeptide(L)' 'IVTEVVPLTAFYEAEEDHRDYYAVHQDQPYCRFIIHPKLKKLEKQYATILKN' A
#
# COMPACT_ATOMS: atom_id res chain seq x y z
N ILE A 1 -1.49 -19.44 -8.57
CA ILE A 1 -1.12 -18.15 -9.22
C ILE A 1 -2.31 -17.73 -10.06
N VAL A 2 -2.82 -16.51 -9.90
CA VAL A 2 -4.10 -16.04 -10.50
C VAL A 2 -4.00 -14.64 -11.15
N THR A 3 -2.77 -14.19 -11.46
CA THR A 3 -2.51 -12.87 -12.02
C THR A 3 -2.89 -12.82 -13.51
N GLU A 4 -3.61 -11.77 -13.91
CA GLU A 4 -3.93 -11.49 -15.31
C GLU A 4 -2.79 -10.70 -15.99
N VAL A 5 -2.43 -11.09 -17.22
CA VAL A 5 -1.38 -10.44 -18.03
C VAL A 5 -1.97 -10.04 -19.38
N VAL A 6 -2.41 -8.79 -19.49
CA VAL A 6 -3.09 -8.23 -20.67
C VAL A 6 -2.63 -6.80 -20.95
N PRO A 7 -2.78 -6.28 -22.19
CA PRO A 7 -2.47 -4.88 -22.50
C PRO A 7 -3.40 -3.90 -21.77
N LEU A 8 -2.86 -2.78 -21.30
CA LEU A 8 -3.64 -1.67 -20.75
C LEU A 8 -4.45 -0.99 -21.87
N THR A 9 -5.76 -0.86 -21.68
CA THR A 9 -6.66 -0.21 -22.64
C THR A 9 -6.95 1.24 -22.27
N ALA A 10 -7.29 1.49 -21.00
CA ALA A 10 -7.53 2.81 -20.45
C ALA A 10 -7.20 2.82 -18.95
N PHE A 11 -6.77 3.97 -18.44
CA PHE A 11 -6.59 4.22 -17.01
C PHE A 11 -7.40 5.46 -16.63
N TYR A 12 -8.18 5.35 -15.56
CA TYR A 12 -8.98 6.44 -15.03
C TYR A 12 -8.44 6.80 -13.66
N GLU A 13 -8.12 8.08 -13.49
CA GLU A 13 -7.57 8.58 -12.25
C GLU A 13 -8.63 8.54 -11.13
N ALA A 14 -8.23 8.08 -9.95
CA ALA A 14 -9.09 8.08 -8.77
C ALA A 14 -9.24 9.49 -8.19
N GLU A 15 -10.29 9.66 -7.38
CA GLU A 15 -10.54 10.89 -6.63
C GLU A 15 -9.36 11.26 -5.73
N GLU A 16 -9.22 12.55 -5.42
CA GLU A 16 -8.09 13.06 -4.63
C GLU A 16 -8.01 12.41 -3.24
N ASP A 17 -9.14 12.16 -2.59
CA ASP A 17 -9.22 11.49 -1.28
C ASP A 17 -8.64 10.06 -1.29
N HIS A 18 -8.53 9.42 -2.46
CA HIS A 18 -7.90 8.11 -2.59
C HIS A 18 -6.37 8.18 -2.70
N ARG A 19 -5.81 9.37 -2.93
CA ARG A 19 -4.35 9.57 -3.01
C ARG A 19 -3.77 9.66 -1.61
N ASP A 20 -2.58 9.06 -1.44
CA ASP A 20 -1.85 9.08 -0.17
C ASP A 20 -2.69 8.69 1.06
N TYR A 21 -3.74 7.89 0.85
CA TYR A 21 -4.77 7.59 1.85
C TYR A 21 -4.17 7.10 3.17
N TYR A 22 -3.19 6.18 3.09
CA TYR A 22 -2.51 5.69 4.28
C TYR A 22 -1.76 6.80 5.02
N ALA A 23 -1.08 7.70 4.31
CA ALA A 23 -0.30 8.77 4.93
C ALA A 23 -1.20 9.79 5.65
N VAL A 24 -2.36 10.11 5.07
CA VAL A 24 -3.31 11.08 5.64
C VAL A 24 -4.21 10.46 6.71
N HIS A 25 -4.47 9.16 6.65
CA HIS A 25 -5.48 8.48 7.49
C HIS A 25 -4.93 7.27 8.26
N GLN A 26 -3.73 7.37 8.84
CA GLN A 26 -3.05 6.26 9.55
C GLN A 26 -3.89 5.66 10.70
N ASP A 27 -4.74 6.47 11.33
CA ASP A 27 -5.61 6.05 12.43
C ASP A 27 -6.91 5.35 11.99
N GLN A 28 -7.19 5.25 10.68
CA GLN A 28 -8.37 4.51 10.24
C GLN A 28 -8.22 3.02 10.58
N PRO A 29 -9.31 2.34 10.99
CA PRO A 29 -9.25 0.92 11.36
C PRO A 29 -8.63 0.04 10.27
N TYR A 30 -8.93 0.32 9.00
CA TYR A 30 -8.33 -0.36 7.87
C TYR A 30 -6.80 -0.25 7.85
N CYS A 31 -6.27 0.98 7.98
CA CYS A 31 -4.83 1.21 8.06
C CYS A 31 -4.21 0.46 9.24
N ARG A 32 -4.84 0.53 10.41
CA ARG A 32 -4.32 -0.08 11.64
C ARG A 32 -4.29 -1.59 11.63
N PHE A 33 -5.34 -2.23 11.17
CA PHE A 33 -5.46 -3.69 11.24
C PHE A 33 -4.93 -4.40 10.00
N ILE A 34 -4.87 -3.73 8.85
CA ILE A 34 -4.48 -4.36 7.58
C ILE A 34 -3.11 -3.89 7.09
N ILE A 35 -2.83 -2.58 7.13
CA ILE A 35 -1.60 -2.01 6.54
C ILE A 35 -0.44 -2.05 7.54
N HIS A 36 -0.63 -1.56 8.78
CA HIS A 36 0.44 -1.52 9.79
C HIS A 36 1.15 -2.87 10.01
N PRO A 37 0.45 -4.02 10.11
CA PRO A 37 1.13 -5.29 10.29
C PRO A 37 2.03 -5.67 9.11
N LYS A 38 1.66 -5.26 7.88
CA LYS A 38 2.45 -5.50 6.67
C LYS A 38 3.72 -4.63 6.67
N LEU A 39 3.61 -3.37 7.08
CA LEU A 39 4.76 -2.46 7.20
C LEU A 39 5.73 -2.93 8.28
N LYS A 40 5.24 -3.27 9.47
CA LYS A 40 6.09 -3.85 10.54
C LYS A 40 6.79 -5.13 10.09
N LYS A 41 6.12 -5.96 9.29
CA LYS A 41 6.73 -7.17 8.72
C LYS A 41 7.83 -6.80 7.72
N LEU A 42 7.60 -5.83 6.85
CA LEU A 42 8.59 -5.32 5.90
C LEU A 42 9.83 -4.79 6.64
N GLU A 43 9.62 -3.88 7.60
CA GLU A 43 10.68 -3.30 8.44
C GLU A 43 11.49 -4.39 9.13
N LYS A 44 10.82 -5.35 9.77
CA LYS A 44 11.50 -6.46 10.47
C LYS A 44 12.31 -7.36 9.53
N GLN A 45 11.77 -7.69 8.36
CA GLN A 45 12.40 -8.65 7.44
C GLN A 45 13.52 -8.04 6.61
N TYR A 46 13.45 -6.74 6.33
CA TYR A 46 14.35 -6.06 5.41
C TYR A 46 15.10 -4.89 6.05
N ALA A 47 15.18 -4.86 7.39
CA ALA A 47 15.86 -3.82 8.16
C ALA A 47 17.27 -3.47 7.67
N THR A 48 18.01 -4.45 7.14
CA THR A 48 19.39 -4.27 6.69
C THR A 48 19.52 -3.58 5.33
N ILE A 49 18.46 -3.56 4.53
CA ILE A 49 18.47 -3.00 3.17
C ILE A 49 17.52 -1.81 3.00
N LEU A 50 16.60 -1.61 3.95
CA LEU A 50 15.78 -0.41 3.99
C LEU A 50 16.68 0.80 4.26
N LYS A 51 16.57 1.80 3.39
CA LYS A 51 17.24 3.09 3.56
C LYS A 51 16.37 3.96 4.46
N ASN A 52 17.01 4.52 5.48
CA ASN A 52 16.42 5.56 6.33
C ASN A 52 16.29 6.87 5.56
#